data_AF-A0A1S9PGL0-F1
#
_entry.id   AF-A0A1S9PGL0-F1
#
_cell.length_a   1.000
_cell.length_b   1.000
_cell.length_c   1.000
_cell.angle_alpha   90.00
_cell.angle_beta   90.00
_cell.angle_gamma   90.00
#
_symmetry.space_group_name_H-M   'P 1'
#
loop_
_entity.id
_entity.type
_entity.pdbx_description
1 polymer ?
#
loop_
_entity_poly.entity_id
_entity_poly.type
_entity_poly.pdbx_seq_one_letter_code
_entity_poly.pdbx_strand_id
1 'polypeptide(L)'
;MSRSADFNNPQVAALPAHLKQFIVPQHYEHYTPVDHAVWRYVMRQNYSYLKDVAYYPYIPGLQKAGLTIEKIPDLQEMNDALAKIGWGAVTVDGFIPPAAFMEYQAYRVLVIAADIRQLKHIEYTPAPDIIHESAGHAPIIADKDYHQYLSYFGSIGAKAMFSAQDFELYEAIRALSILKEMPDADEAEIKQAEESVAHRQENMGEPSEMALLSRLHWWTVEYGLIGTLSEPKIYGAGLLSSIGESASCMMDEVKKLPYTIDAVNYTYDITKTQPQLFVTPTFQNLIDVLEQFADTMSFRRGGAYGLQKAVDSKNTCTAVYSSGLQVSGTFTEFKTDAQGDVSFLKTTGPTALAVGNKQLKGHGKGYHKDGFSSPVGRLKGQEKALEGLTATELKAAGIETGKTIELEFEHGIKVSGKIKSIHIEADKIQIITFTNCTVTDADGGLLFDPSWGVYDMAVGEKITSVFCGAADKDAFLEVAYRSATATHHPEYDESTLQLHKLYQQVRNRRHRGGDFGYLGNVWYMLQKFHHDDWLCALEILELLEHHDAEPKLAAEIRQFLENKAATEPEYKKLITDGLYLIAHPVEEKLVV
;
A
#
# COMPACT_ATOMS: atom_id res chain seq x y z
N MET A 1 -18.50 5.85 22.25
CA MET A 1 -17.37 6.77 22.05
C MET A 1 -16.11 6.01 22.40
N SER A 2 -15.53 5.25 21.47
CA SER A 2 -14.28 4.52 21.73
C SER A 2 -13.13 5.51 21.80
N ARG A 3 -12.18 5.30 22.72
CA ARG A 3 -10.88 5.97 22.72
C ARG A 3 -10.31 5.86 21.30
N SER A 4 -9.91 6.98 20.71
CA SER A 4 -9.71 7.05 19.27
C SER A 4 -8.59 6.11 18.83
N ALA A 5 -8.79 5.44 17.70
CA ALA A 5 -7.81 4.59 17.01
C ALA A 5 -6.64 5.41 16.43
N ASP A 6 -6.30 6.53 17.05
CA ASP A 6 -5.27 7.47 16.61
C ASP A 6 -3.92 7.21 17.30
N PHE A 7 -3.86 6.26 18.25
CA PHE A 7 -2.63 5.81 18.94
C PHE A 7 -1.75 6.94 19.51
N ASN A 8 -2.35 8.09 19.86
CA ASN A 8 -1.63 9.32 20.21
C ASN A 8 -0.54 9.74 19.18
N ASN A 9 -0.64 9.28 17.93
CA ASN A 9 0.29 9.57 16.86
C ASN A 9 -0.30 10.63 15.91
N PRO A 10 0.39 11.77 15.67
CA PRO A 10 -0.13 12.84 14.82
C PRO A 10 -0.46 12.41 13.37
N GLN A 11 0.33 11.50 12.78
CA GLN A 11 0.10 11.03 11.42
C GLN A 11 -1.14 10.15 11.34
N VAL A 12 -1.30 9.23 12.30
CA VAL A 12 -2.49 8.37 12.36
C VAL A 12 -3.75 9.19 12.64
N ALA A 13 -3.65 10.18 13.54
CA ALA A 13 -4.76 11.10 13.81
C ALA A 13 -5.21 11.86 12.56
N ALA A 14 -4.26 12.25 11.69
CA ALA A 14 -4.49 13.01 10.46
C ALA A 14 -5.08 12.17 9.31
N LEU A 15 -5.17 10.84 9.46
CA LEU A 15 -5.75 9.99 8.42
C LEU A 15 -7.21 10.38 8.12
N PRO A 16 -7.60 10.41 6.83
CA PRO A 16 -8.98 10.66 6.44
C PRO A 16 -9.90 9.48 6.81
N ALA A 17 -11.20 9.74 6.88
CA ALA A 17 -12.19 8.78 7.37
C ALA A 17 -12.24 7.50 6.52
N HIS A 18 -12.10 7.63 5.20
CA HIS A 18 -12.08 6.48 4.28
C HIS A 18 -10.83 5.60 4.41
N LEU A 19 -9.76 6.03 5.08
CA LEU A 19 -8.66 5.13 5.44
C LEU A 19 -8.91 4.50 6.80
N LYS A 20 -9.35 5.28 7.79
CA LYS A 20 -9.63 4.81 9.16
C LYS A 20 -10.61 3.64 9.23
N GLN A 21 -11.44 3.43 8.21
CA GLN A 21 -12.34 2.28 8.14
C GLN A 21 -11.64 0.91 8.04
N PHE A 22 -10.40 0.87 7.50
CA PHE A 22 -9.61 -0.37 7.34
C PHE A 22 -8.78 -0.72 8.58
N ILE A 23 -8.65 0.20 9.53
CA ILE A 23 -7.85 -0.02 10.74
C ILE A 23 -8.57 -1.01 11.65
N VAL A 24 -7.87 -2.10 11.99
CA VAL A 24 -8.32 -3.08 13.00
C VAL A 24 -7.43 -3.00 14.23
N PRO A 25 -7.93 -3.36 15.43
CA PRO A 25 -7.07 -3.51 16.61
C PRO A 25 -6.05 -4.65 16.43
N GLN A 26 -4.82 -4.48 16.96
CA GLN A 26 -3.79 -5.51 16.91
C GLN A 26 -4.12 -6.77 17.72
N HIS A 27 -4.86 -6.63 18.83
CA HIS A 27 -5.09 -7.71 19.80
C HIS A 27 -3.79 -8.43 20.23
N TYR A 28 -2.89 -7.69 20.86
CA TYR A 28 -1.57 -8.19 21.28
C TYR A 28 -1.66 -9.44 22.17
N GLU A 29 -2.74 -9.58 22.93
CA GLU A 29 -3.05 -10.74 23.76
C GLU A 29 -3.20 -12.07 22.98
N HIS A 30 -3.38 -12.01 21.66
CA HIS A 30 -3.50 -13.19 20.82
C HIS A 30 -2.15 -13.79 20.43
N TYR A 31 -1.04 -13.03 20.54
CA TYR A 31 0.28 -13.61 20.29
C TYR A 31 0.65 -14.62 21.36
N THR A 32 0.86 -15.85 20.92
CA THR A 32 1.19 -16.96 21.80
C THR A 32 2.66 -16.90 22.22
N PRO A 33 3.04 -17.66 23.26
CA PRO A 33 4.45 -17.82 23.62
C PRO A 33 5.30 -18.45 22.51
N VAL A 34 4.69 -19.27 21.65
CA VAL A 34 5.34 -19.86 20.46
C VAL A 34 5.63 -18.77 19.44
N ASP A 35 4.65 -17.90 19.16
CA ASP A 35 4.81 -16.78 18.22
C ASP A 35 5.96 -15.85 18.64
N HIS A 36 6.06 -15.55 19.94
CA HIS A 36 7.19 -14.78 20.46
C HIS A 36 8.55 -15.49 20.33
N ALA A 37 8.59 -16.81 20.34
CA ALA A 37 9.81 -17.58 20.09
C ALA A 37 10.16 -17.58 18.60
N VAL A 38 9.16 -17.73 17.72
CA VAL A 38 9.33 -17.61 16.27
C VAL A 38 9.89 -16.24 15.90
N TRP A 39 9.30 -15.15 16.43
CA TRP A 39 9.81 -13.79 16.26
C TRP A 39 11.27 -13.69 16.68
N ARG A 40 11.60 -14.14 17.90
CA ARG A 40 12.96 -14.03 18.46
C ARG A 40 13.96 -14.76 17.59
N TYR A 41 13.63 -15.99 17.20
CA TYR A 41 14.47 -16.80 16.35
C TYR A 41 14.75 -16.09 15.02
N VAL A 42 13.71 -15.69 14.28
CA VAL A 42 13.86 -15.03 12.97
C VAL A 42 14.62 -13.71 13.10
N MET A 43 14.26 -12.87 14.07
CA MET A 43 14.90 -11.57 14.26
C MET A 43 16.37 -11.68 14.63
N ARG A 44 16.77 -12.66 15.46
CA ARG A 44 18.18 -12.86 15.79
C ARG A 44 18.99 -13.41 14.62
N GLN A 45 18.41 -14.30 13.82
CA GLN A 45 19.03 -14.76 12.56
C GLN A 45 19.25 -13.58 11.62
N ASN A 46 18.19 -12.82 11.35
CA ASN A 46 18.25 -11.62 10.51
C ASN A 46 19.28 -10.63 11.05
N TYR A 47 19.27 -10.31 12.35
CA TYR A 47 20.22 -9.39 12.95
C TYR A 47 21.68 -9.88 12.80
N SER A 48 21.94 -11.16 13.04
CA SER A 48 23.28 -11.74 12.94
C SER A 48 23.87 -11.63 11.54
N TYR A 49 23.06 -11.77 10.51
CA TYR A 49 23.51 -11.68 9.12
C TYR A 49 23.48 -10.24 8.59
N LEU A 50 22.37 -9.53 8.78
CA LEU A 50 22.11 -8.22 8.20
C LEU A 50 23.00 -7.11 8.77
N LYS A 51 23.54 -7.26 9.97
CA LYS A 51 24.48 -6.28 10.55
C LYS A 51 25.68 -5.97 9.63
N ASP A 52 26.08 -6.91 8.78
CA ASP A 52 27.25 -6.78 7.89
C ASP A 52 26.86 -6.51 6.42
N VAL A 53 25.65 -6.90 5.99
CA VAL A 53 25.22 -6.84 4.58
C VAL A 53 24.10 -5.84 4.29
N ALA A 54 23.29 -5.46 5.28
CA ALA A 54 22.24 -4.48 5.11
C ALA A 54 22.81 -3.07 5.03
N TYR A 55 22.02 -2.16 4.47
CA TYR A 55 22.32 -0.74 4.50
C TYR A 55 22.38 -0.26 5.95
N TYR A 56 23.44 0.48 6.29
CA TYR A 56 23.83 0.81 7.67
C TYR A 56 22.68 1.30 8.59
N PRO A 57 21.72 2.13 8.13
CA PRO A 57 20.58 2.53 8.94
C PRO A 57 19.67 1.41 9.43
N TYR A 58 19.74 0.18 8.88
CA TYR A 58 18.85 -0.91 9.24
C TYR A 58 18.89 -1.25 10.74
N ILE A 59 20.09 -1.55 11.28
CA ILE A 59 20.22 -1.98 12.68
C ILE A 59 19.82 -0.89 13.68
N PRO A 60 20.31 0.37 13.59
CA PRO A 60 19.79 1.47 14.41
C PRO A 60 18.31 1.79 14.12
N GLY A 61 17.85 1.48 12.91
CA GLY A 61 16.48 1.68 12.43
C GLY A 61 15.47 0.82 13.18
N LEU A 62 15.82 -0.43 13.53
CA LEU A 62 14.98 -1.31 14.35
C LEU A 62 14.54 -0.60 15.63
N GLN A 63 15.50 -0.03 16.37
CA GLN A 63 15.23 0.70 17.61
C GLN A 63 14.42 1.97 17.39
N LYS A 64 14.73 2.73 16.32
CA LYS A 64 13.98 3.94 15.97
C LYS A 64 12.53 3.64 15.56
N ALA A 65 12.25 2.44 15.07
CA ALA A 65 10.92 1.93 14.78
C ALA A 65 10.23 1.28 15.99
N GLY A 66 10.87 1.23 17.17
CA GLY A 66 10.32 0.62 18.38
C GLY A 66 10.37 -0.91 18.38
N LEU A 67 11.28 -1.49 17.61
CA LEU A 67 11.42 -2.94 17.45
C LEU A 67 12.54 -3.48 18.33
N THR A 68 12.39 -4.73 18.76
CA THR A 68 13.41 -5.50 19.47
C THR A 68 13.54 -6.88 18.85
N ILE A 69 14.69 -7.51 19.03
CA ILE A 69 14.89 -8.90 18.59
C ILE A 69 14.30 -9.93 19.57
N GLU A 70 13.63 -9.50 20.65
CA GLU A 70 13.18 -10.36 21.76
C GLU A 70 11.66 -10.53 21.88
N LYS A 71 10.87 -9.63 21.30
CA LYS A 71 9.41 -9.73 21.35
C LYS A 71 8.79 -9.09 20.11
N ILE A 72 7.67 -9.67 19.71
CA ILE A 72 6.75 -9.09 18.72
C ILE A 72 6.41 -7.67 19.18
N PRO A 73 6.46 -6.67 18.29
CA PRO A 73 6.29 -5.29 18.68
C PRO A 73 4.84 -5.00 19.07
N ASP A 74 4.68 -4.20 20.11
CA ASP A 74 3.39 -3.59 20.45
C ASP A 74 3.17 -2.37 19.54
N LEU A 75 1.99 -2.26 18.95
CA LEU A 75 1.70 -1.19 17.99
C LEU A 75 1.77 0.21 18.61
N GLN A 76 1.46 0.36 19.91
CA GLN A 76 1.60 1.64 20.60
C GLN A 76 3.08 1.97 20.82
N GLU A 77 3.91 1.00 21.23
CA GLU A 77 5.37 1.18 21.34
C GLU A 77 5.98 1.61 19.99
N MET A 78 5.56 0.97 18.90
CA MET A 78 5.97 1.36 17.53
C MET A 78 5.55 2.78 17.20
N ASN A 79 4.28 3.14 17.46
CA ASN A 79 3.77 4.49 17.15
C ASN A 79 4.46 5.58 17.98
N ASP A 80 4.80 5.31 19.24
CA ASP A 80 5.55 6.23 20.10
C ASP A 80 6.98 6.47 19.56
N ALA A 81 7.58 5.46 18.94
CA ALA A 81 8.89 5.54 18.31
C ALA A 81 8.82 6.26 16.94
N LEU A 82 7.93 5.82 16.05
CA LEU A 82 7.75 6.37 14.71
C LEU A 82 7.30 7.84 14.73
N ALA A 83 6.53 8.26 15.74
CA ALA A 83 6.14 9.66 15.91
C ALA A 83 7.35 10.61 15.94
N LYS A 84 8.49 10.16 16.49
CA LYS A 84 9.73 10.95 16.61
C LYS A 84 10.38 11.24 15.24
N ILE A 85 10.08 10.42 14.23
CA ILE A 85 10.55 10.60 12.85
C ILE A 85 9.43 11.04 11.90
N GLY A 86 8.26 11.40 12.43
CA GLY A 86 7.13 11.91 11.66
C GLY A 86 6.38 10.84 10.87
N TRP A 87 6.37 9.60 11.37
CA TRP A 87 5.63 8.46 10.83
C TRP A 87 4.68 7.86 11.88
N GLY A 88 3.77 7.00 11.43
CA GLY A 88 2.93 6.16 12.29
C GLY A 88 2.77 4.76 11.70
N ALA A 89 2.06 3.89 12.42
CA ALA A 89 1.71 2.56 11.96
C ALA A 89 0.28 2.21 12.38
N VAL A 90 -0.42 1.45 11.55
CA VAL A 90 -1.76 0.90 11.84
C VAL A 90 -1.79 -0.57 11.48
N THR A 91 -2.59 -1.34 12.21
CA THR A 91 -2.91 -2.72 11.82
C THR A 91 -4.11 -2.74 10.88
N VAL A 92 -4.05 -3.60 9.86
CA VAL A 92 -5.18 -3.90 8.97
C VAL A 92 -5.40 -5.41 8.93
N ASP A 93 -6.65 -5.80 8.65
CA ASP A 93 -6.95 -7.17 8.22
C ASP A 93 -6.40 -7.30 6.80
N GLY A 94 -5.56 -8.30 6.53
CA GLY A 94 -4.54 -8.35 5.46
C GLY A 94 -4.96 -8.10 4.01
N PHE A 95 -6.19 -7.69 3.75
CA PHE A 95 -6.71 -7.33 2.44
C PHE A 95 -7.25 -5.89 2.40
N ILE A 96 -6.41 -4.94 1.97
CA ILE A 96 -6.82 -3.56 1.67
C ILE A 96 -6.65 -3.24 0.17
N PRO A 97 -7.48 -2.35 -0.41
CA PRO A 97 -7.31 -1.94 -1.79
C PRO A 97 -5.91 -1.36 -2.04
N PRO A 98 -5.23 -1.68 -3.16
CA PRO A 98 -3.88 -1.17 -3.45
C PRO A 98 -3.79 0.36 -3.41
N ALA A 99 -4.82 1.06 -3.87
CA ALA A 99 -4.89 2.51 -3.79
C ALA A 99 -4.90 3.03 -2.34
N ALA A 100 -5.59 2.33 -1.43
CA ALA A 100 -5.61 2.67 0.00
C ALA A 100 -4.25 2.39 0.65
N PHE A 101 -3.59 1.27 0.32
CA PHE A 101 -2.22 0.98 0.76
C PHE A 101 -1.24 2.09 0.38
N MET A 102 -1.26 2.52 -0.89
CA MET A 102 -0.41 3.62 -1.37
C MET A 102 -0.73 4.94 -0.66
N GLU A 103 -2.01 5.21 -0.40
CA GLU A 103 -2.42 6.43 0.28
C GLU A 103 -1.97 6.47 1.75
N TYR A 104 -1.99 5.35 2.48
CA TYR A 104 -1.39 5.28 3.82
C TYR A 104 0.07 5.75 3.82
N GLN A 105 0.86 5.31 2.84
CA GLN A 105 2.25 5.74 2.69
C GLN A 105 2.35 7.24 2.39
N ALA A 106 1.43 7.80 1.59
CA ALA A 106 1.37 9.24 1.35
C ALA A 106 1.17 10.04 2.66
N TYR A 107 0.39 9.50 3.60
CA TYR A 107 0.20 10.04 4.95
C TYR A 107 1.29 9.65 5.95
N ARG A 108 2.36 8.98 5.51
CA ARG A 108 3.46 8.50 6.37
C ARG A 108 2.99 7.55 7.45
N VAL A 109 2.06 6.67 7.10
CA VAL A 109 1.55 5.62 7.98
C VAL A 109 1.84 4.27 7.35
N LEU A 110 2.56 3.42 8.08
CA LEU A 110 2.77 2.03 7.72
C LEU A 110 1.52 1.21 7.97
N VAL A 111 1.26 0.28 7.05
CA VAL A 111 0.22 -0.73 7.18
C VAL A 111 0.90 -2.02 7.64
N ILE A 112 0.53 -2.52 8.81
CA ILE A 112 1.12 -3.71 9.42
C ILE A 112 0.10 -4.83 9.44
N ALA A 113 0.46 -6.01 8.94
CA ALA A 113 -0.33 -7.23 9.14
C ALA A 113 -0.32 -7.62 10.63
N ALA A 114 -1.49 -7.97 11.16
CA ALA A 114 -1.60 -8.37 12.57
C ALA A 114 -1.02 -9.78 12.82
N ASP A 115 -1.04 -10.66 11.84
CA ASP A 115 -0.63 -12.06 12.01
C ASP A 115 0.88 -12.27 11.90
N ILE A 116 1.36 -13.36 12.49
CA ILE A 116 2.75 -13.84 12.39
C ILE A 116 2.77 -15.21 11.72
N ARG A 117 3.82 -15.48 10.94
CA ARG A 117 4.03 -16.80 10.31
C ARG A 117 4.11 -17.92 11.36
N GLN A 118 3.63 -19.09 10.98
CA GLN A 118 3.66 -20.29 11.83
C GLN A 118 5.05 -20.92 11.90
N LEU A 119 5.35 -21.62 13.00
CA LEU A 119 6.63 -22.31 13.23
C LEU A 119 7.06 -23.22 12.06
N LYS A 120 6.11 -23.94 11.45
CA LYS A 120 6.36 -24.84 10.31
C LYS A 120 6.76 -24.10 9.02
N HIS A 121 6.51 -22.80 8.92
CA HIS A 121 6.77 -21.96 7.74
C HIS A 121 7.72 -20.80 8.08
N ILE A 122 8.66 -21.02 9.01
CA ILE A 122 9.52 -19.96 9.55
C ILE A 122 10.43 -19.33 8.49
N GLU A 123 10.93 -20.12 7.54
CA GLU A 123 11.86 -19.67 6.49
C GLU A 123 11.17 -18.84 5.39
N TYR A 124 9.88 -19.07 5.15
CA TYR A 124 9.13 -18.41 4.08
C TYR A 124 7.63 -18.41 4.37
N THR A 125 7.00 -17.24 4.22
CA THR A 125 5.55 -17.10 4.16
C THR A 125 5.16 -16.47 2.82
N PRO A 126 4.15 -17.01 2.10
CA PRO A 126 3.67 -16.42 0.85
C PRO A 126 2.85 -15.14 1.06
N ALA A 127 2.37 -14.90 2.29
CA ALA A 127 1.64 -13.70 2.66
C ALA A 127 2.49 -12.83 3.62
N PRO A 128 2.46 -11.49 3.48
CA PRO A 128 3.12 -10.59 4.41
C PRO A 128 2.61 -10.78 5.84
N ASP A 129 3.53 -11.01 6.77
CA ASP A 129 3.24 -11.14 8.20
C ASP A 129 3.88 -9.98 8.97
N ILE A 130 3.63 -9.90 10.28
CA ILE A 130 4.16 -8.82 11.12
C ILE A 130 5.70 -8.74 11.04
N ILE A 131 6.42 -9.86 10.86
CA ILE A 131 7.87 -9.84 10.68
C ILE A 131 8.23 -9.11 9.39
N HIS A 132 7.59 -9.45 8.27
CA HIS A 132 7.83 -8.77 7.00
C HIS A 132 7.55 -7.27 7.09
N GLU A 133 6.37 -6.90 7.59
CA GLU A 133 5.93 -5.51 7.61
C GLU A 133 6.75 -4.66 8.60
N SER A 134 6.92 -5.15 9.83
CA SER A 134 7.59 -4.37 10.86
C SER A 134 9.12 -4.47 10.75
N ALA A 135 9.72 -5.64 10.57
CA ALA A 135 11.18 -5.77 10.52
C ALA A 135 11.80 -5.57 9.13
N GLY A 136 11.01 -5.65 8.05
CA GLY A 136 11.44 -5.34 6.70
C GLY A 136 11.36 -3.86 6.39
N HIS A 137 10.16 -3.28 6.45
CA HIS A 137 9.89 -1.90 6.01
C HIS A 137 10.27 -0.84 7.04
N ALA A 138 9.85 -1.00 8.29
CA ALA A 138 9.96 0.06 9.29
C ALA A 138 11.39 0.54 9.60
N PRO A 139 12.44 -0.31 9.62
CA PRO A 139 13.77 0.15 10.02
C PRO A 139 14.40 1.16 9.06
N ILE A 140 14.20 0.99 7.75
CA ILE A 140 14.80 1.86 6.73
C ILE A 140 14.12 3.25 6.70
N ILE A 141 12.88 3.36 7.15
CA ILE A 141 12.15 4.64 7.29
C ILE A 141 12.84 5.62 8.25
N ALA A 142 13.74 5.14 9.12
CA ALA A 142 14.59 6.01 9.93
C ALA A 142 15.54 6.89 9.09
N ASP A 143 15.79 6.55 7.82
CA ASP A 143 16.52 7.36 6.86
C ASP A 143 15.61 8.44 6.23
N LYS A 144 16.10 9.67 6.18
CA LYS A 144 15.30 10.82 5.76
C LYS A 144 14.95 10.81 4.28
N ASP A 145 15.89 10.39 3.45
CA ASP A 145 15.70 10.41 2.00
C ASP A 145 14.80 9.24 1.59
N TYR A 146 14.97 8.08 2.24
CA TYR A 146 14.09 6.93 2.01
C TYR A 146 12.65 7.20 2.41
N HIS A 147 12.41 7.78 3.59
CA HIS A 147 11.04 8.03 4.00
C HIS A 147 10.37 9.14 3.17
N GLN A 148 11.13 10.08 2.63
CA GLN A 148 10.60 11.05 1.66
C GLN A 148 10.22 10.34 0.36
N TYR A 149 11.08 9.47 -0.14
CA TYR A 149 10.80 8.62 -1.29
C TYR A 149 9.52 7.79 -1.09
N LEU A 150 9.39 7.06 0.03
CA LEU A 150 8.24 6.19 0.29
C LEU A 150 6.92 6.98 0.36
N SER A 151 6.92 8.11 1.07
CA SER A 151 5.74 9.00 1.15
C SER A 151 5.38 9.57 -0.23
N TYR A 152 6.39 9.95 -1.01
CA TYR A 152 6.18 10.48 -2.35
C TYR A 152 5.66 9.41 -3.32
N PHE A 153 6.22 8.20 -3.26
CA PHE A 153 5.76 7.03 -3.98
C PHE A 153 4.28 6.75 -3.69
N GLY A 154 3.89 6.75 -2.41
CA GLY A 154 2.50 6.62 -2.00
C GLY A 154 1.59 7.69 -2.60
N SER A 155 2.05 8.95 -2.65
CA SER A 155 1.27 10.06 -3.23
C SER A 155 1.04 9.93 -4.74
N ILE A 156 1.99 9.32 -5.46
CA ILE A 156 1.88 9.01 -6.89
C ILE A 156 0.99 7.78 -7.08
N GLY A 157 1.20 6.72 -6.29
CA GLY A 157 0.39 5.50 -6.33
C GLY A 157 -1.08 5.76 -6.04
N ALA A 158 -1.41 6.63 -5.10
CA ALA A 158 -2.78 7.04 -4.81
C ALA A 158 -3.50 7.74 -5.99
N LYS A 159 -2.76 8.15 -7.02
CA LYS A 159 -3.28 8.80 -8.25
C LYS A 159 -3.10 7.97 -9.51
N ALA A 160 -2.37 6.85 -9.45
CA ALA A 160 -2.05 6.04 -10.62
C ALA A 160 -3.31 5.46 -11.25
N MET A 161 -3.37 5.45 -12.59
CA MET A 161 -4.49 4.89 -13.31
C MET A 161 -4.49 3.35 -13.27
N PHE A 162 -5.63 2.79 -12.87
CA PHE A 162 -5.95 1.37 -12.98
C PHE A 162 -6.64 1.09 -14.32
N SER A 163 -6.38 -0.07 -14.92
CA SER A 163 -7.22 -0.63 -15.98
C SER A 163 -8.48 -1.26 -15.38
N ALA A 164 -9.49 -1.53 -16.22
CA ALA A 164 -10.65 -2.30 -15.80
C ALA A 164 -10.22 -3.72 -15.35
N GLN A 165 -9.26 -4.32 -16.05
CA GLN A 165 -8.72 -5.65 -15.77
C GLN A 165 -8.00 -5.71 -14.42
N ASP A 166 -7.27 -4.66 -14.02
CA ASP A 166 -6.62 -4.61 -12.70
C ASP A 166 -7.66 -4.70 -11.58
N PHE A 167 -8.77 -3.99 -11.73
CA PHE A 167 -9.84 -3.99 -10.75
C PHE A 167 -10.57 -5.34 -10.70
N GLU A 168 -10.85 -5.93 -11.86
CA GLU A 168 -11.45 -7.27 -11.97
C GLU A 168 -10.55 -8.36 -11.35
N LEU A 169 -9.24 -8.27 -11.56
CA LEU A 169 -8.26 -9.18 -10.95
C LEU A 169 -8.23 -9.00 -9.43
N TYR A 170 -8.17 -7.77 -8.94
CA TYR A 170 -8.20 -7.47 -7.51
C TYR A 170 -9.45 -8.05 -6.84
N GLU A 171 -10.64 -7.83 -7.41
CA GLU A 171 -11.89 -8.38 -6.86
C GLU A 171 -11.93 -9.91 -6.92
N ALA A 172 -11.36 -10.54 -7.96
CA ALA A 172 -11.25 -11.99 -8.04
C ALA A 172 -10.32 -12.56 -6.95
N ILE A 173 -9.16 -11.93 -6.71
CA ILE A 173 -8.24 -12.32 -5.64
C ILE A 173 -8.91 -12.13 -4.27
N ARG A 174 -9.63 -11.01 -4.08
CA ARG A 174 -10.40 -10.75 -2.85
C ARG A 174 -11.41 -11.85 -2.57
N ALA A 175 -12.21 -12.20 -3.58
CA ALA A 175 -13.21 -13.24 -3.47
C ALA A 175 -12.58 -14.61 -3.15
N LEU A 176 -11.47 -14.95 -3.82
CA LEU A 176 -10.72 -16.18 -3.54
C LEU A 176 -10.18 -16.21 -2.11
N SER A 177 -9.61 -15.10 -1.62
CA SER A 177 -9.10 -15.00 -0.26
C SER A 177 -10.21 -15.19 0.77
N ILE A 178 -11.37 -14.55 0.59
CA ILE A 178 -12.53 -14.73 1.48
C ILE A 178 -12.99 -16.19 1.49
N LEU A 179 -13.07 -16.83 0.32
CA LEU A 179 -13.44 -18.25 0.21
C LEU A 179 -12.44 -19.15 0.93
N LYS A 180 -11.14 -18.92 0.78
CA LYS A 180 -10.09 -19.74 1.44
C LYS A 180 -10.08 -19.63 2.96
N GLU A 181 -10.55 -18.51 3.50
CA GLU A 181 -10.65 -18.28 4.95
C GLU A 181 -11.95 -18.83 5.57
N MET A 182 -12.91 -19.28 4.77
CA MET A 182 -14.15 -19.87 5.29
C MET A 182 -13.91 -21.31 5.77
N PRO A 183 -14.24 -21.66 7.03
CA PRO A 183 -13.96 -22.99 7.60
C PRO A 183 -14.55 -24.17 6.83
N ASP A 184 -15.67 -23.95 6.13
CA ASP A 184 -16.41 -24.96 5.38
C ASP A 184 -16.60 -24.57 3.90
N ALA A 185 -15.65 -23.83 3.31
CA ALA A 185 -15.75 -23.48 1.88
C ALA A 185 -15.74 -24.73 0.98
N ASP A 186 -16.60 -24.71 -0.03
CA ASP A 186 -16.66 -25.78 -1.03
C ASP A 186 -15.37 -25.79 -1.87
N GLU A 187 -14.68 -26.93 -1.92
CA GLU A 187 -13.47 -27.12 -2.73
C GLU A 187 -13.72 -26.79 -4.22
N ALA A 188 -14.95 -27.03 -4.72
CA ALA A 188 -15.33 -26.69 -6.08
C ALA A 188 -15.39 -25.16 -6.29
N GLU A 189 -15.89 -24.41 -5.30
CA GLU A 189 -15.94 -22.94 -5.35
C GLU A 189 -14.54 -22.34 -5.25
N ILE A 190 -13.66 -22.89 -4.39
CA ILE A 190 -12.26 -22.48 -4.31
C ILE A 190 -11.57 -22.69 -5.66
N LYS A 191 -11.72 -23.89 -6.24
CA LYS A 191 -11.10 -24.20 -7.54
C LYS A 191 -11.61 -23.27 -8.65
N GLN A 192 -12.91 -22.99 -8.69
CA GLN A 192 -13.47 -22.05 -9.66
C GLN A 192 -12.90 -20.64 -9.47
N ALA A 193 -12.75 -20.19 -8.23
CA ALA A 193 -12.15 -18.90 -7.92
C ALA A 193 -10.66 -18.84 -8.29
N GLU A 194 -9.90 -19.93 -8.10
CA GLU A 194 -8.51 -20.05 -8.55
C GLU A 194 -8.39 -19.98 -10.08
N GLU A 195 -9.20 -20.74 -10.81
CA GLU A 195 -9.25 -20.70 -12.28
C GLU A 195 -9.63 -19.30 -12.80
N SER A 196 -10.56 -18.64 -12.11
CA SER A 196 -11.00 -17.28 -12.39
C SER A 196 -9.88 -16.25 -12.20
N VAL A 197 -9.06 -16.38 -11.15
CA VAL A 197 -7.87 -15.54 -10.92
C VAL A 197 -6.81 -15.81 -11.99
N ALA A 198 -6.46 -17.08 -12.23
CA ALA A 198 -5.46 -17.46 -13.22
C ALA A 198 -5.81 -16.94 -14.63
N HIS A 199 -7.07 -17.12 -15.05
CA HIS A 199 -7.55 -16.61 -16.33
C HIS A 199 -7.39 -15.09 -16.45
N ARG A 200 -7.71 -14.32 -15.41
CA ARG A 200 -7.54 -12.86 -15.44
C ARG A 200 -6.08 -12.45 -15.51
N GLN A 201 -5.20 -13.11 -14.74
CA GLN A 201 -3.76 -12.85 -14.77
C GLN A 201 -3.17 -13.07 -16.17
N GLU A 202 -3.61 -14.10 -16.89
CA GLU A 202 -3.17 -14.39 -18.26
C GLU A 202 -3.72 -13.39 -19.31
N ASN A 203 -4.80 -12.66 -18.99
CA ASN A 203 -5.53 -11.81 -19.93
C ASN A 203 -5.54 -10.31 -19.53
N MET A 204 -4.49 -9.86 -18.84
CA MET A 204 -4.37 -8.47 -18.36
C MET A 204 -4.19 -7.43 -19.49
N GLY A 205 -3.64 -7.83 -20.64
CA GLY A 205 -3.33 -6.91 -21.74
C GLY A 205 -2.13 -6.01 -21.45
N GLU A 206 -2.16 -4.78 -21.97
CA GLU A 206 -1.12 -3.79 -21.72
C GLU A 206 -1.12 -3.33 -20.26
N PRO A 207 0.05 -3.18 -19.62
CA PRO A 207 0.13 -2.82 -18.21
C PRO A 207 -0.41 -1.40 -17.97
N SER A 208 -1.21 -1.25 -16.93
CA SER A 208 -1.68 0.05 -16.46
C SER A 208 -0.55 0.86 -15.82
N GLU A 209 -0.83 2.12 -15.50
CA GLU A 209 0.15 2.94 -14.77
C GLU A 209 0.41 2.34 -13.38
N MET A 210 -0.61 1.79 -12.72
CA MET A 210 -0.44 1.11 -11.44
C MET A 210 0.41 -0.16 -11.58
N ALA A 211 0.21 -0.97 -12.62
CA ALA A 211 1.01 -2.19 -12.84
C ALA A 211 2.47 -1.87 -13.17
N LEU A 212 2.73 -0.76 -13.87
CA LEU A 212 4.09 -0.27 -14.12
C LEU A 212 4.73 0.28 -12.84
N LEU A 213 3.97 1.05 -12.05
CA LEU A 213 4.40 1.57 -10.76
C LEU A 213 4.71 0.43 -9.78
N SER A 214 3.90 -0.63 -9.74
CA SER A 214 4.13 -1.78 -8.85
C SER A 214 5.45 -2.49 -9.15
N ARG A 215 5.92 -2.52 -10.41
CA ARG A 215 7.26 -3.01 -10.76
C ARG A 215 8.34 -2.15 -10.15
N LEU A 216 8.21 -0.82 -10.21
CA LEU A 216 9.16 0.07 -9.55
C LEU A 216 9.17 -0.17 -8.03
N HIS A 217 7.99 -0.29 -7.40
CA HIS A 217 7.87 -0.63 -5.98
C HIS A 217 8.57 -1.94 -5.64
N TRP A 218 8.35 -2.97 -6.46
CA TRP A 218 8.95 -4.30 -6.27
C TRP A 218 10.48 -4.23 -6.33
N TRP A 219 11.03 -3.59 -7.34
CA TRP A 219 12.48 -3.49 -7.53
C TRP A 219 13.18 -2.48 -6.62
N THR A 220 12.42 -1.76 -5.78
CA THR A 220 12.96 -0.83 -4.79
C THR A 220 12.57 -1.20 -3.37
N VAL A 221 11.32 -0.92 -2.98
CA VAL A 221 10.80 -1.07 -1.63
C VAL A 221 10.89 -2.53 -1.17
N GLU A 222 10.60 -3.49 -2.04
CA GLU A 222 10.62 -4.92 -1.68
C GLU A 222 11.98 -5.59 -1.89
N TYR A 223 12.59 -5.38 -3.07
CA TYR A 223 13.76 -6.11 -3.55
C TYR A 223 14.89 -5.18 -4.04
N GLY A 224 15.03 -4.00 -3.40
CA GLY A 224 16.05 -3.02 -3.74
C GLY A 224 17.39 -3.23 -3.05
N LEU A 225 18.45 -2.88 -3.77
CA LEU A 225 19.83 -2.77 -3.28
C LEU A 225 20.35 -1.33 -3.41
N ILE A 226 21.26 -0.91 -2.54
CA ILE A 226 21.87 0.42 -2.54
C ILE A 226 23.40 0.34 -2.50
N GLY A 227 24.09 1.28 -3.17
CA GLY A 227 25.54 1.37 -3.19
C GLY A 227 26.11 1.24 -4.60
N THR A 228 27.24 0.55 -4.74
CA THR A 228 27.85 0.28 -6.05
C THR A 228 27.46 -1.11 -6.54
N LEU A 229 27.57 -1.35 -7.85
CA LEU A 229 27.30 -2.69 -8.41
C LEU A 229 28.26 -3.76 -7.87
N SER A 230 29.49 -3.38 -7.49
CA SER A 230 30.49 -4.29 -6.91
C SER A 230 30.31 -4.49 -5.41
N GLU A 231 29.74 -3.51 -4.70
CA GLU A 231 29.53 -3.56 -3.24
C GLU A 231 28.12 -3.08 -2.87
N PRO A 232 27.07 -3.82 -3.27
CA PRO A 232 25.70 -3.46 -2.92
C PRO A 232 25.38 -3.81 -1.47
N LYS A 233 24.42 -3.09 -0.89
CA LYS A 233 23.82 -3.33 0.43
C LYS A 233 22.31 -3.49 0.31
N ILE A 234 21.72 -4.29 1.18
CA ILE A 234 20.27 -4.57 1.17
C ILE A 234 19.49 -3.43 1.82
N TYR A 235 18.42 -2.97 1.17
CA TYR A 235 17.41 -2.13 1.83
C TYR A 235 15.96 -2.56 1.57
N GLY A 236 15.72 -3.42 0.57
CA GLY A 236 14.37 -3.91 0.26
C GLY A 236 13.80 -4.80 1.37
N ALA A 237 12.54 -4.57 1.73
CA ALA A 237 11.87 -5.23 2.86
C ALA A 237 11.72 -6.76 2.70
N GLY A 238 11.44 -7.24 1.49
CA GLY A 238 11.40 -8.68 1.17
C GLY A 238 12.74 -9.36 1.46
N LEU A 239 13.85 -8.70 1.11
CA LEU A 239 15.19 -9.18 1.41
C LEU A 239 15.56 -9.04 2.89
N LEU A 240 15.13 -7.96 3.58
CA LEU A 240 15.43 -7.74 5.00
C LEU A 240 14.63 -8.66 5.94
N SER A 241 13.54 -9.25 5.46
CA SER A 241 12.66 -10.11 6.25
C SER A 241 12.81 -11.61 5.94
N SER A 242 13.60 -11.97 4.94
CA SER A 242 13.84 -13.35 4.50
C SER A 242 15.29 -13.79 4.74
N ILE A 243 15.48 -14.73 5.68
CA ILE A 243 16.81 -15.30 6.02
C ILE A 243 17.47 -15.90 4.77
N GLY A 244 16.69 -16.62 3.95
CA GLY A 244 17.21 -17.31 2.77
C GLY A 244 17.57 -16.33 1.64
N GLU A 245 16.63 -15.44 1.29
CA GLU A 245 16.82 -14.54 0.16
C GLU A 245 17.85 -13.44 0.44
N SER A 246 17.99 -13.00 1.70
CA SER A 246 19.03 -12.04 2.08
C SER A 246 20.44 -12.55 1.77
N ALA A 247 20.64 -13.87 1.90
CA ALA A 247 21.93 -14.50 1.62
C ALA A 247 22.13 -14.78 0.13
N SER A 248 21.13 -15.38 -0.52
CA SER A 248 21.24 -15.75 -1.94
C SER A 248 21.31 -14.54 -2.86
N CYS A 249 20.69 -13.41 -2.50
CA CYS A 249 20.70 -12.21 -3.33
C CYS A 249 22.10 -11.63 -3.57
N MET A 250 23.03 -11.88 -2.64
CA MET A 250 24.41 -11.40 -2.73
C MET A 250 25.32 -12.29 -3.59
N MET A 251 24.87 -13.50 -3.94
CA MET A 251 25.66 -14.45 -4.73
C MET A 251 25.69 -14.08 -6.21
N ASP A 252 26.77 -14.41 -6.92
CA ASP A 252 27.02 -13.99 -8.31
C ASP A 252 25.95 -14.46 -9.31
N GLU A 253 25.19 -15.50 -8.99
CA GLU A 253 24.09 -16.01 -9.80
C GLU A 253 22.94 -15.00 -9.97
N VAL A 254 22.70 -14.15 -8.97
CA VAL A 254 21.70 -13.09 -9.02
C VAL A 254 22.30 -11.87 -9.68
N LYS A 255 21.76 -11.43 -10.82
CA LYS A 255 22.32 -10.30 -11.56
C LYS A 255 22.04 -8.98 -10.85
N LYS A 256 23.06 -8.12 -10.72
CA LYS A 256 22.94 -6.76 -10.18
C LYS A 256 22.93 -5.76 -11.33
N LEU A 257 21.83 -5.04 -11.48
CA LEU A 257 21.62 -4.05 -12.54
C LEU A 257 21.56 -2.64 -11.94
N PRO A 258 22.00 -1.58 -12.64
CA PRO A 258 21.80 -0.22 -12.16
C PRO A 258 20.30 0.13 -12.16
N TYR A 259 19.83 0.78 -11.10
CA TYR A 259 18.44 1.22 -11.02
C TYR A 259 18.20 2.49 -11.86
N THR A 260 17.48 2.32 -12.96
CA THR A 260 17.03 3.38 -13.88
C THR A 260 15.52 3.22 -14.13
N ILE A 261 14.93 4.14 -14.92
CA ILE A 261 13.54 4.02 -15.37
C ILE A 261 13.25 2.70 -16.12
N ASP A 262 14.27 2.05 -16.68
CA ASP A 262 14.12 0.78 -17.39
C ASP A 262 13.62 -0.36 -16.49
N ALA A 263 13.76 -0.23 -15.16
CA ALA A 263 13.22 -1.19 -14.19
C ALA A 263 11.71 -1.41 -14.37
N VAL A 264 10.98 -0.43 -14.93
CA VAL A 264 9.55 -0.53 -15.24
C VAL A 264 9.24 -1.64 -16.26
N ASN A 265 10.23 -2.07 -17.06
CA ASN A 265 10.07 -3.09 -18.09
C ASN A 265 10.29 -4.52 -17.54
N TYR A 266 10.68 -4.67 -16.28
CA TYR A 266 10.96 -5.96 -15.66
C TYR A 266 9.76 -6.42 -14.84
N THR A 267 9.10 -7.48 -15.30
CA THR A 267 8.07 -8.19 -14.53
C THR A 267 8.70 -9.07 -13.46
N TYR A 268 7.92 -9.42 -12.44
CA TYR A 268 8.36 -10.24 -11.31
C TYR A 268 7.38 -11.39 -11.05
N ASP A 269 7.89 -12.44 -10.40
CA ASP A 269 7.14 -13.59 -9.92
C ASP A 269 7.31 -13.67 -8.40
N ILE A 270 6.22 -13.52 -7.67
CA ILE A 270 6.20 -13.52 -6.20
C ILE A 270 6.45 -14.91 -5.61
N THR A 271 6.36 -15.97 -6.42
CA THR A 271 6.47 -17.37 -5.99
C THR A 271 7.89 -17.92 -6.11
N LYS A 272 8.83 -17.14 -6.64
CA LYS A 272 10.20 -17.58 -6.93
C LYS A 272 11.21 -16.54 -6.46
N THR A 273 12.42 -17.02 -6.21
CA THR A 273 13.58 -16.15 -5.94
C THR A 273 13.87 -15.25 -7.14
N GLN A 274 14.27 -14.01 -6.87
CA GLN A 274 14.44 -13.01 -7.93
C GLN A 274 15.72 -13.25 -8.76
N PRO A 275 15.61 -13.36 -10.11
CA PRO A 275 16.77 -13.65 -10.97
C PRO A 275 17.70 -12.45 -11.17
N GLN A 276 17.21 -11.25 -10.91
CA GLN A 276 17.97 -10.00 -10.92
C GLN A 276 17.46 -9.07 -9.84
N LEU A 277 18.32 -8.14 -9.43
CA LEU A 277 18.01 -7.06 -8.50
C LEU A 277 18.61 -5.75 -9.01
N PHE A 278 18.04 -4.64 -8.56
CA PHE A 278 18.46 -3.31 -8.97
C PHE A 278 19.20 -2.60 -7.84
N VAL A 279 20.35 -2.01 -8.19
CA VAL A 279 21.22 -1.25 -7.30
C VAL A 279 21.06 0.23 -7.59
N THR A 280 20.54 0.96 -6.61
CA THR A 280 20.50 2.43 -6.66
C THR A 280 21.75 3.02 -6.01
N PRO A 281 22.36 4.09 -6.55
CA PRO A 281 23.52 4.71 -5.91
C PRO A 281 23.15 5.42 -4.60
N THR A 282 21.96 6.03 -4.54
CA THR A 282 21.45 6.80 -3.39
C THR A 282 19.92 6.76 -3.37
N PHE A 283 19.29 7.06 -2.23
CA PHE A 283 17.83 7.20 -2.19
C PHE A 283 17.31 8.39 -2.99
N GLN A 284 18.11 9.45 -3.18
CA GLN A 284 17.75 10.54 -4.09
C GLN A 284 17.55 10.05 -5.53
N ASN A 285 18.38 9.10 -6.00
CA ASN A 285 18.18 8.50 -7.33
C ASN A 285 16.84 7.74 -7.43
N LEU A 286 16.32 7.18 -6.33
CA LEU A 286 14.97 6.58 -6.34
C LEU A 286 13.90 7.64 -6.62
N ILE A 287 14.02 8.82 -6.00
CA ILE A 287 13.13 9.97 -6.21
C ILE A 287 13.25 10.45 -7.66
N ASP A 288 14.47 10.60 -8.18
CA ASP A 288 14.71 11.10 -9.53
C ASP A 288 14.12 10.17 -10.61
N VAL A 289 14.24 8.86 -10.44
CA VAL A 289 13.63 7.87 -11.35
C VAL A 289 12.10 7.87 -11.23
N LEU A 290 11.58 7.97 -10.01
CA LEU A 290 10.15 8.06 -9.77
C LEU A 290 9.55 9.34 -10.37
N GLU A 291 10.27 10.46 -10.32
CA GLU A 291 9.89 11.73 -10.94
C GLU A 291 9.80 11.60 -12.47
N GLN A 292 10.82 10.98 -13.09
CA GLN A 292 10.80 10.68 -14.52
C GLN A 292 9.61 9.81 -14.91
N PHE A 293 9.29 8.79 -14.10
CA PHE A 293 8.10 7.96 -14.33
C PHE A 293 6.82 8.79 -14.18
N ALA A 294 6.71 9.58 -13.12
CA ALA A 294 5.53 10.39 -12.84
C ALA A 294 5.20 11.39 -13.96
N ASP A 295 6.22 11.96 -14.63
CA ASP A 295 6.04 12.84 -15.80
C ASP A 295 5.36 12.14 -16.99
N THR A 296 5.40 10.81 -17.05
CA THR A 296 4.71 10.02 -18.07
C THR A 296 3.25 9.70 -17.72
N MET A 297 2.84 9.90 -16.47
CA MET A 297 1.54 9.49 -15.94
C MET A 297 0.42 10.49 -16.20
N SER A 298 -0.81 9.99 -16.19
CA SER A 298 -2.03 10.74 -16.49
C SER A 298 -2.26 11.95 -15.59
N PHE A 299 -1.86 11.86 -14.31
CA PHE A 299 -2.09 12.95 -13.35
C PHE A 299 -1.18 14.17 -13.59
N ARG A 300 -0.08 14.00 -14.34
CA ARG A 300 0.79 15.12 -14.76
C ARG A 300 0.55 15.54 -16.20
N ARG A 301 0.27 14.58 -17.08
CA ARG A 301 0.04 14.84 -18.50
C ARG A 301 -1.34 15.43 -18.77
N GLY A 302 -2.37 14.97 -18.06
CA GLY A 302 -3.75 15.37 -18.29
C GLY A 302 -4.23 15.12 -19.72
N GLY A 303 -5.04 16.03 -20.23
CA GLY A 303 -5.51 16.06 -21.62
C GLY A 303 -6.20 14.77 -22.09
N ALA A 304 -6.12 14.53 -23.40
CA ALA A 304 -6.71 13.36 -24.05
C ALA A 304 -6.08 12.05 -23.56
N TYR A 305 -4.77 12.05 -23.27
CA TYR A 305 -4.07 10.87 -22.76
C TYR A 305 -4.68 10.37 -21.45
N GLY A 306 -4.87 11.28 -20.47
CA GLY A 306 -5.46 10.93 -19.19
C GLY A 306 -6.94 10.56 -19.29
N LEU A 307 -7.71 11.30 -20.10
CA LEU A 307 -9.14 11.00 -20.30
C LEU A 307 -9.38 9.66 -20.98
N GLN A 308 -8.56 9.27 -21.96
CA GLN A 308 -8.66 7.97 -22.59
C GLN A 308 -8.48 6.85 -21.56
N LYS A 309 -7.44 6.93 -20.72
CA LYS A 309 -7.23 5.98 -19.63
C LYS A 309 -8.39 5.97 -18.63
N ALA A 310 -9.00 7.13 -18.34
CA ALA A 310 -10.17 7.20 -17.45
C ALA A 310 -11.38 6.49 -18.05
N VAL A 311 -11.64 6.65 -19.35
CA VAL A 311 -12.70 5.93 -20.07
C VAL A 311 -12.42 4.42 -20.06
N ASP A 312 -11.19 4.02 -20.38
CA ASP A 312 -10.80 2.61 -20.45
C ASP A 312 -10.87 1.92 -19.06
N SER A 313 -10.62 2.66 -17.99
CA SER A 313 -10.67 2.14 -16.62
C SER A 313 -12.06 1.69 -16.17
N LYS A 314 -13.12 2.32 -16.71
CA LYS A 314 -14.53 2.17 -16.25
C LYS A 314 -14.77 2.46 -14.76
N ASN A 315 -13.76 2.98 -14.07
CA ASN A 315 -13.79 3.26 -12.64
C ASN A 315 -14.04 4.75 -12.39
N THR A 316 -14.37 5.08 -11.14
CA THR A 316 -14.39 6.50 -10.73
C THR A 316 -13.00 7.09 -10.87
N CYS A 317 -12.90 8.12 -11.69
CA CYS A 317 -11.69 8.92 -11.87
C CYS A 317 -12.01 10.39 -11.66
N THR A 318 -10.98 11.23 -11.63
CA THR A 318 -11.11 12.67 -11.54
C THR A 318 -10.35 13.35 -12.66
N ALA A 319 -11.01 14.26 -13.38
CA ALA A 319 -10.37 15.20 -14.30
C ALA A 319 -10.31 16.59 -13.67
N VAL A 320 -9.18 17.29 -13.83
CA VAL A 320 -8.95 18.63 -13.30
C VAL A 320 -8.85 19.63 -14.44
N TYR A 321 -9.72 20.63 -14.42
CA TYR A 321 -9.67 21.78 -15.33
C TYR A 321 -8.56 22.76 -14.90
N SER A 322 -8.07 23.57 -15.84
CA SER A 322 -7.12 24.67 -15.58
C SER A 322 -7.65 25.76 -14.63
N SER A 323 -8.97 25.81 -14.41
CA SER A 323 -9.61 26.60 -13.36
C SER A 323 -9.35 26.07 -11.95
N GLY A 324 -8.94 24.80 -11.82
CA GLY A 324 -8.86 24.07 -10.56
C GLY A 324 -10.11 23.25 -10.24
N LEU A 325 -11.19 23.36 -11.04
CA LEU A 325 -12.37 22.52 -10.90
C LEU A 325 -12.02 21.05 -11.15
N GLN A 326 -12.50 20.18 -10.28
CA GLN A 326 -12.31 18.74 -10.33
C GLN A 326 -13.66 18.08 -10.58
N VAL A 327 -13.74 17.24 -11.60
CA VAL A 327 -14.92 16.44 -11.94
C VAL A 327 -14.63 14.99 -11.60
N SER A 328 -15.30 14.43 -10.60
CA SER A 328 -15.14 13.05 -10.16
C SER A 328 -16.33 12.18 -10.54
N GLY A 329 -16.12 11.16 -11.36
CA GLY A 329 -17.17 10.26 -11.85
C GLY A 329 -16.63 9.19 -12.78
N THR A 330 -17.52 8.41 -13.39
CA THR A 330 -17.15 7.41 -14.40
C THR A 330 -17.17 8.04 -15.79
N PHE A 331 -15.99 8.25 -16.39
CA PHE A 331 -15.87 8.84 -17.72
C PHE A 331 -16.26 7.83 -18.79
N THR A 332 -17.05 8.27 -19.77
CA THR A 332 -17.50 7.38 -20.87
C THR A 332 -17.18 7.90 -22.25
N GLU A 333 -17.00 9.21 -22.38
CA GLU A 333 -16.78 9.86 -23.67
C GLU A 333 -16.00 11.15 -23.46
N PHE A 334 -15.12 11.46 -24.40
CA PHE A 334 -14.53 12.79 -24.56
C PHE A 334 -14.37 13.06 -26.06
N LYS A 335 -14.28 14.34 -26.42
CA LYS A 335 -14.01 14.77 -27.80
C LYS A 335 -12.71 15.55 -27.83
N THR A 336 -11.99 15.44 -28.93
CA THR A 336 -10.82 16.26 -29.23
C THR A 336 -11.04 17.08 -30.48
N ASP A 337 -10.28 18.16 -30.63
CA ASP A 337 -10.18 18.88 -31.89
C ASP A 337 -9.16 18.22 -32.85
N ALA A 338 -8.86 18.89 -33.96
CA ALA A 338 -7.93 18.41 -34.98
C ALA A 338 -6.46 18.40 -34.51
N GLN A 339 -6.15 19.13 -33.43
CA GLN A 339 -4.82 19.22 -32.82
C GLN A 339 -4.64 18.17 -31.71
N GLY A 340 -5.73 17.51 -31.30
CA GLY A 340 -5.74 16.52 -30.22
C GLY A 340 -6.03 17.12 -28.84
N ASP A 341 -6.38 18.41 -28.78
CA ASP A 341 -6.77 19.07 -27.53
C ASP A 341 -8.20 18.70 -27.17
N VAL A 342 -8.46 18.50 -25.87
CA VAL A 342 -9.78 18.10 -25.37
C VAL A 342 -10.75 19.26 -25.55
N SER A 343 -11.86 19.01 -26.23
CA SER A 343 -12.93 19.99 -26.43
C SER A 343 -14.16 19.70 -25.58
N PHE A 344 -14.36 18.45 -25.15
CA PHE A 344 -15.53 18.04 -24.37
C PHE A 344 -15.22 16.80 -23.54
N LEU A 345 -15.86 16.68 -22.37
CA LEU A 345 -15.86 15.45 -21.58
C LEU A 345 -17.26 15.10 -21.08
N LYS A 346 -17.46 13.81 -20.81
CA LYS A 346 -18.72 13.27 -20.31
C LYS A 346 -18.48 12.11 -19.35
N THR A 347 -19.23 12.15 -18.26
CA THR A 347 -19.35 11.08 -17.28
C THR A 347 -20.77 10.54 -17.28
N THR A 348 -20.96 9.32 -16.79
CA THR A 348 -22.27 8.70 -16.56
C THR A 348 -22.42 8.28 -15.10
N GLY A 349 -23.68 8.26 -14.65
CA GLY A 349 -24.00 7.94 -13.25
C GLY A 349 -23.56 9.04 -12.28
N PRO A 350 -23.48 8.74 -10.97
CA PRO A 350 -23.24 9.76 -9.97
C PRO A 350 -21.88 10.45 -10.13
N THR A 351 -21.91 11.77 -10.33
CA THR A 351 -20.71 12.63 -10.43
C THR A 351 -20.69 13.65 -9.29
N ALA A 352 -19.50 14.07 -8.87
CA ALA A 352 -19.32 15.18 -7.95
C ALA A 352 -18.31 16.19 -8.49
N LEU A 353 -18.54 17.46 -8.18
CA LEU A 353 -17.63 18.56 -8.50
C LEU A 353 -16.94 19.04 -7.24
N ALA A 354 -15.64 19.30 -7.32
CA ALA A 354 -14.82 19.74 -6.19
C ALA A 354 -13.81 20.81 -6.61
N VAL A 355 -13.32 21.59 -5.66
CA VAL A 355 -12.15 22.47 -5.81
C VAL A 355 -11.23 22.21 -4.62
N GLY A 356 -9.94 22.00 -4.87
CA GLY A 356 -8.96 21.75 -3.80
C GLY A 356 -9.27 20.51 -2.95
N ASN A 357 -9.78 19.44 -3.58
CA ASN A 357 -10.20 18.18 -2.93
C ASN A 357 -11.36 18.34 -1.94
N LYS A 358 -12.20 19.36 -2.14
CA LYS A 358 -13.44 19.55 -1.37
C LYS A 358 -14.65 19.74 -2.28
N GLN A 359 -15.67 18.93 -2.05
CA GLN A 359 -16.89 18.94 -2.84
C GLN A 359 -17.57 20.31 -2.78
N LEU A 360 -17.94 20.84 -3.95
CA LEU A 360 -18.71 22.08 -4.05
C LEU A 360 -20.13 21.88 -3.53
N LYS A 361 -20.60 22.87 -2.75
CA LYS A 361 -21.95 22.83 -2.16
C LYS A 361 -23.00 22.74 -3.27
N GLY A 362 -23.81 21.70 -3.23
CA GLY A 362 -24.89 21.48 -4.20
C GLY A 362 -24.46 20.75 -5.47
N HIS A 363 -23.19 20.34 -5.62
CA HIS A 363 -22.69 19.61 -6.78
C HIS A 363 -22.12 18.23 -6.43
N GLY A 364 -22.77 17.52 -5.50
CA GLY A 364 -22.41 16.12 -5.17
C GLY A 364 -23.17 15.08 -5.99
N LYS A 365 -22.89 13.80 -5.71
CA LYS A 365 -23.48 12.60 -6.35
C LYS A 365 -25.01 12.64 -6.48
N GLY A 366 -25.70 13.20 -5.48
CA GLY A 366 -27.16 13.30 -5.49
C GLY A 366 -27.71 14.34 -6.47
N TYR A 367 -26.94 15.39 -6.76
CA TYR A 367 -27.34 16.44 -7.71
C TYR A 367 -27.00 16.03 -9.15
N HIS A 368 -25.76 15.58 -9.40
CA HIS A 368 -25.33 15.07 -10.71
C HIS A 368 -25.47 13.54 -10.78
N LYS A 369 -26.67 13.03 -10.50
CA LYS A 369 -26.94 11.58 -10.33
C LYS A 369 -26.82 10.77 -11.63
N ASP A 370 -27.08 11.39 -12.77
CA ASP A 370 -27.16 10.75 -14.09
C ASP A 370 -25.85 10.90 -14.90
N GLY A 371 -24.97 11.79 -14.45
CA GLY A 371 -23.71 12.12 -15.09
C GLY A 371 -23.45 13.62 -15.10
N PHE A 372 -22.35 13.99 -15.73
CA PHE A 372 -21.93 15.37 -15.95
C PHE A 372 -21.24 15.46 -17.30
N SER A 373 -21.50 16.55 -18.04
CA SER A 373 -20.84 16.80 -19.31
C SER A 373 -20.56 18.28 -19.50
N SER A 374 -19.39 18.61 -20.04
CA SER A 374 -19.00 20.01 -20.20
C SER A 374 -17.99 20.21 -21.32
N PRO A 375 -18.05 21.34 -22.04
CA PRO A 375 -16.95 21.76 -22.90
C PRO A 375 -15.66 21.98 -22.10
N VAL A 376 -14.57 21.98 -22.83
CA VAL A 376 -13.21 22.33 -22.43
C VAL A 376 -12.66 23.23 -23.52
N GLY A 377 -11.98 24.32 -23.17
CA GLY A 377 -11.36 25.20 -24.16
C GLY A 377 -11.66 26.68 -23.96
N ARG A 378 -11.12 27.49 -24.87
CA ARG A 378 -11.34 28.94 -24.90
C ARG A 378 -12.61 29.30 -25.65
N LEU A 379 -13.18 30.44 -25.30
CA LEU A 379 -14.24 31.07 -26.07
C LEU A 379 -13.65 31.71 -27.33
N LYS A 380 -14.33 31.52 -28.45
CA LYS A 380 -13.96 32.07 -29.75
C LYS A 380 -13.90 33.59 -29.69
N GLY A 381 -12.76 34.15 -30.10
CA GLY A 381 -12.55 35.60 -30.14
C GLY A 381 -12.20 36.24 -28.79
N GLN A 382 -11.94 35.45 -27.74
CA GLN A 382 -11.42 35.94 -26.45
C GLN A 382 -9.93 35.62 -26.31
N GLU A 383 -9.10 36.63 -26.06
CA GLU A 383 -7.65 36.40 -25.85
C GLU A 383 -7.37 35.71 -24.50
N LYS A 384 -8.20 35.98 -23.51
CA LYS A 384 -8.04 35.50 -22.13
C LYS A 384 -8.98 34.34 -21.85
N ALA A 385 -8.46 33.32 -21.18
CA ALA A 385 -9.23 32.14 -20.79
C ALA A 385 -10.43 32.53 -19.89
N LEU A 386 -11.55 31.84 -20.06
CA LEU A 386 -12.82 32.18 -19.40
C LEU A 386 -12.68 32.16 -17.87
N GLU A 387 -11.95 31.20 -17.32
CA GLU A 387 -11.69 31.07 -15.88
C GLU A 387 -10.98 32.29 -15.27
N GLY A 388 -10.27 33.08 -16.08
CA GLY A 388 -9.50 34.24 -15.63
C GLY A 388 -10.21 35.58 -15.81
N LEU A 389 -11.39 35.62 -16.45
CA LEU A 389 -12.07 36.89 -16.72
C LEU A 389 -12.52 37.58 -15.42
N THR A 390 -12.28 38.88 -15.37
CA THR A 390 -12.76 39.75 -14.28
C THR A 390 -14.25 40.03 -14.43
N ALA A 391 -14.90 40.51 -13.37
CA ALA A 391 -16.30 40.91 -13.41
C ALA A 391 -16.60 41.94 -14.51
N THR A 392 -15.68 42.88 -14.77
CA THR A 392 -15.80 43.88 -15.84
C THR A 392 -15.72 43.23 -17.22
N GLU A 393 -14.79 42.30 -17.42
CA GLU A 393 -14.61 41.57 -18.68
C GLU A 393 -15.80 40.65 -18.97
N LEU A 394 -16.35 39.96 -17.96
CA LEU A 394 -17.58 39.17 -18.08
C LEU A 394 -18.76 40.01 -18.55
N LYS A 395 -18.94 41.18 -17.94
CA LYS A 395 -19.99 42.13 -18.31
C LYS A 395 -19.81 42.65 -19.73
N ALA A 396 -18.57 42.96 -20.13
CA ALA A 396 -18.25 43.36 -21.49
C ALA A 396 -18.54 42.24 -22.51
N ALA A 397 -18.31 40.98 -22.13
CA ALA A 397 -18.65 39.80 -22.91
C ALA A 397 -20.15 39.42 -22.86
N GLY A 398 -20.98 40.17 -22.12
CA GLY A 398 -22.41 39.89 -21.96
C GLY A 398 -22.74 38.68 -21.06
N ILE A 399 -21.73 38.12 -20.40
CA ILE A 399 -21.86 36.98 -19.48
C ILE A 399 -22.33 37.50 -18.12
N GLU A 400 -23.64 37.69 -17.98
CA GLU A 400 -24.27 38.19 -16.75
C GLU A 400 -25.48 37.34 -16.35
N THR A 401 -25.68 37.19 -15.04
CA THR A 401 -26.83 36.45 -14.50
C THR A 401 -28.14 37.06 -14.99
N GLY A 402 -29.06 36.19 -15.43
CA GLY A 402 -30.37 36.56 -15.95
C GLY A 402 -30.41 36.83 -17.46
N LYS A 403 -29.27 36.93 -18.14
CA LYS A 403 -29.21 37.12 -19.60
C LYS A 403 -29.21 35.79 -20.35
N THR A 404 -29.84 35.79 -21.53
CA THR A 404 -29.67 34.72 -22.52
C THR A 404 -28.45 35.04 -23.38
N ILE A 405 -27.57 34.06 -23.53
CA ILE A 405 -26.33 34.20 -24.30
C ILE A 405 -26.07 32.91 -25.09
N GLU A 406 -25.30 33.05 -26.16
CA GLU A 406 -24.66 31.95 -26.86
C GLU A 406 -23.15 32.09 -26.70
N LEU A 407 -22.51 31.08 -26.13
CA LEU A 407 -21.06 30.97 -26.00
C LEU A 407 -20.57 29.99 -27.06
N GLU A 408 -19.72 30.46 -27.97
CA GLU A 408 -19.05 29.63 -28.97
C GLU A 408 -17.60 29.41 -28.55
N PHE A 409 -17.18 28.14 -28.45
CA PHE A 409 -15.80 27.75 -28.16
C PHE A 409 -14.97 27.71 -29.45
N GLU A 410 -13.64 27.85 -29.35
CA GLU A 410 -12.73 27.82 -30.51
C GLU A 410 -12.86 26.54 -31.34
N HIS A 411 -13.16 25.41 -30.68
CA HIS A 411 -13.35 24.10 -31.31
C HIS A 411 -14.77 23.86 -31.84
N GLY A 412 -15.64 24.88 -31.85
CA GLY A 412 -16.96 24.86 -32.48
C GLY A 412 -18.13 24.39 -31.59
N ILE A 413 -17.88 24.02 -30.33
CA ILE A 413 -18.97 23.74 -29.37
C ILE A 413 -19.72 25.03 -29.06
N LYS A 414 -21.05 24.97 -29.05
CA LYS A 414 -21.93 26.09 -28.72
C LYS A 414 -22.76 25.78 -27.50
N VAL A 415 -22.78 26.70 -26.55
CA VAL A 415 -23.61 26.65 -25.33
C VAL A 415 -24.57 27.84 -25.37
N SER A 416 -25.86 27.58 -25.57
CA SER A 416 -26.87 28.61 -25.71
C SER A 416 -27.95 28.45 -24.64
N GLY A 417 -28.15 29.47 -23.80
CA GLY A 417 -29.09 29.39 -22.68
C GLY A 417 -29.13 30.64 -21.83
N LYS A 418 -29.97 30.62 -20.78
CA LYS A 418 -30.09 31.74 -19.83
C LYS A 418 -29.23 31.50 -18.60
N ILE A 419 -28.28 32.39 -18.32
CA ILE A 419 -27.38 32.28 -17.16
C ILE A 419 -28.19 32.42 -15.87
N LYS A 420 -28.12 31.41 -15.01
CA LYS A 420 -28.75 31.35 -13.68
C LYS A 420 -27.78 31.80 -12.58
N SER A 421 -26.53 31.38 -12.65
CA SER A 421 -25.49 31.71 -11.66
C SER A 421 -24.10 31.54 -12.23
N ILE A 422 -23.13 32.25 -11.65
CA ILE A 422 -21.70 32.13 -11.95
C ILE A 422 -21.01 31.86 -10.61
N HIS A 423 -20.36 30.70 -10.48
CA HIS A 423 -19.61 30.31 -9.29
C HIS A 423 -18.13 30.63 -9.46
N ILE A 424 -17.58 31.38 -8.52
CA ILE A 424 -16.19 31.82 -8.49
C ILE A 424 -15.57 31.29 -7.19
N GLU A 425 -14.41 30.65 -7.32
CA GLU A 425 -13.66 30.13 -6.18
C GLU A 425 -12.16 30.13 -6.51
N ALA A 426 -11.32 30.44 -5.51
CA ALA A 426 -9.88 30.65 -5.70
C ALA A 426 -9.55 31.66 -6.83
N ASP A 427 -10.29 32.78 -6.88
CA ASP A 427 -10.15 33.86 -7.86
C ASP A 427 -10.32 33.45 -9.33
N LYS A 428 -10.91 32.28 -9.57
CA LYS A 428 -11.22 31.78 -10.91
C LYS A 428 -12.69 31.41 -11.04
N ILE A 429 -13.23 31.60 -12.23
CA ILE A 429 -14.58 31.12 -12.56
C ILE A 429 -14.51 29.60 -12.68
N GLN A 430 -15.34 28.90 -11.90
CA GLN A 430 -15.36 27.45 -11.85
C GLN A 430 -16.54 26.89 -12.65
N ILE A 431 -17.74 27.44 -12.43
CA ILE A 431 -18.99 26.94 -13.03
C ILE A 431 -19.86 28.10 -13.49
N ILE A 432 -20.47 27.97 -14.67
CA ILE A 432 -21.58 28.82 -15.11
C ILE A 432 -22.82 27.94 -15.27
N THR A 433 -23.86 28.24 -14.51
CA THR A 433 -25.11 27.48 -14.52
C THR A 433 -26.11 28.14 -15.48
N PHE A 434 -26.74 27.34 -16.34
CA PHE A 434 -27.72 27.78 -17.32
C PHE A 434 -29.09 27.13 -17.10
N THR A 435 -30.14 27.83 -17.50
CA THR A 435 -31.52 27.33 -17.64
C THR A 435 -31.94 27.43 -19.09
N ASN A 436 -32.82 26.51 -19.53
CA ASN A 436 -33.22 26.37 -20.93
C ASN A 436 -32.00 26.33 -21.86
N CYS A 437 -31.03 25.47 -21.53
CA CYS A 437 -29.74 25.44 -22.19
C CYS A 437 -29.70 24.33 -23.25
N THR A 438 -29.19 24.65 -24.43
CA THR A 438 -28.84 23.69 -25.48
C THR A 438 -27.34 23.72 -25.67
N VAL A 439 -26.71 22.55 -25.75
CA VAL A 439 -25.30 22.42 -26.11
C VAL A 439 -25.17 21.57 -27.35
N THR A 440 -24.41 22.05 -28.35
CA THR A 440 -24.15 21.33 -29.60
C THR A 440 -22.67 21.28 -29.92
N ASP A 441 -22.22 20.23 -30.59
CA ASP A 441 -20.89 20.17 -31.18
C ASP A 441 -20.79 20.99 -32.49
N ALA A 442 -19.60 20.98 -33.10
CA ALA A 442 -19.31 21.72 -34.34
C ALA A 442 -20.14 21.26 -35.54
N ASP A 443 -20.59 20.00 -35.55
CA ASP A 443 -21.39 19.40 -36.61
C ASP A 443 -22.91 19.57 -36.36
N GLY A 444 -23.28 20.21 -35.24
CA GLY A 444 -24.67 20.39 -34.82
C GLY A 444 -25.25 19.19 -34.06
N GLY A 445 -24.43 18.22 -33.69
CA GLY A 445 -24.79 17.10 -32.82
C GLY A 445 -25.15 17.59 -31.42
N LEU A 446 -26.25 17.07 -30.87
CA LEU A 446 -26.76 17.48 -29.57
C LEU A 446 -25.94 16.86 -28.42
N LEU A 447 -25.37 17.71 -27.56
CA LEU A 447 -24.59 17.33 -26.38
C LEU A 447 -25.35 17.53 -25.07
N PHE A 448 -26.29 18.49 -25.03
CA PHE A 448 -27.20 18.71 -23.92
C PHE A 448 -28.53 19.28 -24.41
N ASP A 449 -29.65 18.66 -23.99
CA ASP A 449 -31.00 19.11 -24.30
C ASP A 449 -31.62 19.91 -23.13
N PRO A 450 -32.32 21.04 -23.40
CA PRO A 450 -32.99 21.82 -22.36
C PRO A 450 -33.97 21.01 -21.48
N SER A 451 -34.58 19.95 -22.02
CA SER A 451 -35.50 19.09 -21.28
C SER A 451 -34.83 18.27 -20.18
N TRP A 452 -33.50 18.12 -20.22
CA TRP A 452 -32.72 17.41 -19.20
C TRP A 452 -32.52 18.26 -17.93
N GLY A 453 -32.81 19.56 -18.00
CA GLY A 453 -32.90 20.43 -16.84
C GLY A 453 -31.87 21.55 -16.83
N VAL A 454 -31.28 21.78 -15.65
CA VAL A 454 -30.27 22.83 -15.43
C VAL A 454 -28.93 22.32 -15.96
N TYR A 455 -28.24 23.16 -16.71
CA TYR A 455 -26.91 22.83 -17.24
C TYR A 455 -25.83 23.54 -16.45
N ASP A 456 -24.96 22.79 -15.80
CA ASP A 456 -23.80 23.32 -15.09
C ASP A 456 -22.56 23.18 -15.96
N MET A 457 -22.13 24.26 -16.59
CA MET A 457 -20.95 24.28 -17.44
C MET A 457 -19.70 24.46 -16.57
N ALA A 458 -18.84 23.44 -16.55
CA ALA A 458 -17.48 23.57 -16.01
C ALA A 458 -16.68 24.55 -16.88
N VAL A 459 -15.90 25.40 -16.23
CA VAL A 459 -15.07 26.39 -16.89
C VAL A 459 -13.61 25.96 -16.79
N GLY A 460 -12.91 25.93 -17.92
CA GLY A 460 -11.47 25.84 -17.99
C GLY A 460 -10.97 25.62 -19.41
N GLU A 461 -9.87 26.28 -19.74
CA GLU A 461 -9.17 26.17 -21.01
C GLU A 461 -8.71 24.75 -21.35
N LYS A 462 -8.26 23.96 -20.36
CA LYS A 462 -7.72 22.62 -20.61
C LYS A 462 -7.89 21.69 -19.41
N ILE A 463 -7.72 20.39 -19.65
CA ILE A 463 -7.61 19.38 -18.60
C ILE A 463 -6.15 19.20 -18.22
N THR A 464 -5.77 19.67 -17.03
CA THR A 464 -4.37 19.68 -16.57
C THR A 464 -3.94 18.41 -15.86
N SER A 465 -4.88 17.58 -15.40
CA SER A 465 -4.59 16.35 -14.67
C SER A 465 -5.77 15.39 -14.77
N VAL A 466 -5.50 14.09 -14.88
CA VAL A 466 -6.50 13.02 -14.73
C VAL A 466 -5.94 11.92 -13.85
N PHE A 467 -6.67 11.48 -12.83
CA PHE A 467 -6.21 10.45 -11.90
C PHE A 467 -7.34 9.54 -11.42
N CYS A 468 -6.98 8.36 -10.89
CA CYS A 468 -7.95 7.40 -10.36
C CYS A 468 -8.50 7.83 -9.00
N GLY A 469 -9.79 7.56 -8.76
CA GLY A 469 -10.50 7.94 -7.53
C GLY A 469 -11.14 9.32 -7.58
N ALA A 470 -11.93 9.62 -6.54
CA ALA A 470 -12.61 10.91 -6.39
C ALA A 470 -11.70 11.97 -5.76
N ALA A 471 -11.95 13.24 -6.09
CA ALA A 471 -11.24 14.39 -5.52
C ALA A 471 -11.53 14.54 -4.02
N ASP A 472 -12.80 14.47 -3.63
CA ASP A 472 -13.24 14.45 -2.23
C ASP A 472 -13.75 13.05 -1.89
N LYS A 473 -12.83 12.16 -1.51
CA LYS A 473 -13.14 10.75 -1.19
C LYS A 473 -14.12 10.61 -0.04
N ASP A 474 -14.03 11.46 0.98
CA ASP A 474 -14.91 11.38 2.17
C ASP A 474 -16.36 11.75 1.81
N ALA A 475 -16.57 12.66 0.86
CA ALA A 475 -17.90 13.00 0.36
C ALA A 475 -18.42 12.03 -0.72
N PHE A 476 -17.52 11.47 -1.53
CA PHE A 476 -17.87 10.67 -2.69
C PHE A 476 -18.03 9.18 -2.38
N LEU A 477 -17.10 8.60 -1.63
CA LEU A 477 -17.15 7.21 -1.24
C LEU A 477 -18.19 7.06 -0.14
N GLU A 478 -19.18 6.20 -0.36
CA GLU A 478 -19.94 5.67 0.76
C GLU A 478 -18.98 4.82 1.58
N VAL A 479 -19.05 4.95 2.91
CA VAL A 479 -18.25 4.16 3.86
C VAL A 479 -18.31 2.71 3.39
N ALA A 480 -17.17 2.20 2.93
CA ALA A 480 -17.11 0.89 2.34
C ALA A 480 -17.46 -0.12 3.43
N TYR A 481 -18.17 -1.15 3.02
CA TYR A 481 -18.50 -2.31 3.83
C TYR A 481 -17.28 -2.76 4.64
N ARG A 482 -17.34 -2.64 5.97
CA ARG A 482 -16.41 -3.33 6.86
C ARG A 482 -16.65 -4.82 6.67
N SER A 483 -15.61 -5.57 6.35
CA SER A 483 -15.67 -7.04 6.44
C SER A 483 -16.28 -7.40 7.79
N ALA A 484 -17.42 -8.08 7.77
CA ALA A 484 -18.05 -8.58 8.98
C ALA A 484 -17.32 -9.82 9.53
N THR A 485 -16.41 -10.38 8.73
CA THR A 485 -15.57 -11.51 9.10
C THR A 485 -14.37 -10.95 9.85
N ALA A 486 -14.36 -11.11 11.17
CA ALA A 486 -13.13 -10.96 11.95
C ALA A 486 -12.16 -12.07 11.56
N THR A 487 -10.87 -11.77 11.53
CA THR A 487 -9.79 -12.75 11.33
C THR A 487 -10.05 -13.97 12.22
N HIS A 488 -10.12 -15.15 11.61
CA HIS A 488 -10.51 -16.38 12.30
C HIS A 488 -9.45 -16.77 13.33
N HIS A 489 -9.80 -16.76 14.62
CA HIS A 489 -8.91 -17.26 15.66
C HIS A 489 -8.88 -18.79 15.66
N PRO A 490 -7.70 -19.42 15.62
CA PRO A 490 -7.61 -20.87 15.73
C PRO A 490 -8.11 -21.30 17.12
N GLU A 491 -9.11 -22.18 17.16
CA GLU A 491 -9.38 -22.94 18.38
C GLU A 491 -8.27 -23.97 18.56
N TYR A 492 -7.45 -23.80 19.60
CA TYR A 492 -6.34 -24.70 19.89
C TYR A 492 -6.81 -25.93 20.66
N ASP A 493 -6.38 -27.10 20.21
CA ASP A 493 -6.55 -28.34 20.97
C ASP A 493 -5.76 -28.34 22.28
N GLU A 494 -6.09 -29.28 23.18
CA GLU A 494 -5.44 -29.37 24.50
C GLU A 494 -3.92 -29.60 24.39
N SER A 495 -3.47 -30.32 23.36
CA SER A 495 -2.06 -30.61 23.11
C SER A 495 -1.30 -29.32 22.78
N THR A 496 -1.85 -28.51 21.90
CA THR A 496 -1.28 -27.22 21.49
C THR A 496 -1.25 -26.23 22.65
N LEU A 497 -2.32 -26.17 23.45
CA LEU A 497 -2.35 -25.37 24.67
C LEU A 497 -1.32 -25.84 25.71
N GLN A 498 -1.03 -27.14 25.77
CA GLN A 498 0.04 -27.68 26.60
C GLN A 498 1.42 -27.21 26.11
N LEU A 499 1.66 -27.25 24.80
CA LEU A 499 2.90 -26.74 24.20
C LEU A 499 3.08 -25.24 24.49
N HIS A 500 2.03 -24.43 24.33
CA HIS A 500 2.06 -23.00 24.66
C HIS A 500 2.48 -22.76 26.11
N LYS A 501 2.01 -23.59 27.06
CA LYS A 501 2.41 -23.51 28.47
C LYS A 501 3.90 -23.83 28.68
N LEU A 502 4.48 -24.77 27.93
CA LEU A 502 5.91 -25.07 28.00
C LEU A 502 6.73 -23.87 27.50
N TYR A 503 6.40 -23.31 26.33
CA TYR A 503 7.04 -22.09 25.82
C TYR A 503 6.90 -20.92 26.80
N GLN A 504 5.72 -20.74 27.42
CA GLN A 504 5.52 -19.69 28.42
C GLN A 504 6.46 -19.86 29.63
N GLN A 505 6.72 -21.09 30.06
CA GLN A 505 7.63 -21.36 31.17
C GLN A 505 9.07 -20.99 30.81
N VAL A 506 9.54 -21.36 29.61
CA VAL A 506 10.86 -20.97 29.09
C VAL A 506 10.97 -19.45 28.97
N ARG A 507 9.97 -18.81 28.35
CA ARG A 507 9.90 -17.34 28.21
C ARG A 507 9.91 -16.62 29.56
N ASN A 508 9.18 -17.13 30.55
CA ASN A 508 9.17 -16.55 31.89
C ASN A 508 10.56 -16.60 32.54
N ARG A 509 11.31 -17.69 32.34
CA ARG A 509 12.68 -17.83 32.85
C ARG A 509 13.64 -16.87 32.16
N ARG A 510 13.52 -16.73 30.82
CA ARG A 510 14.30 -15.75 30.05
C ARG A 510 14.14 -14.32 30.59
N HIS A 511 12.92 -13.89 30.90
CA HIS A 511 12.65 -12.51 31.36
C HIS A 511 12.92 -12.27 32.84
N ARG A 512 12.65 -13.26 33.71
CA ARG A 512 12.73 -13.08 35.17
C ARG A 512 14.05 -13.59 35.76
N GLY A 513 14.83 -14.35 35.00
CA GLY A 513 15.99 -15.09 35.48
C GLY A 513 15.63 -16.11 36.57
N GLY A 514 16.60 -16.42 37.43
CA GLY A 514 16.46 -17.31 38.58
C GLY A 514 16.98 -18.72 38.31
N ASP A 515 16.48 -19.70 39.07
CA ASP A 515 16.91 -21.10 38.94
C ASP A 515 16.43 -21.72 37.61
N PHE A 516 17.38 -22.24 36.85
CA PHE A 516 17.17 -22.91 35.56
C PHE A 516 16.97 -24.43 35.70
N GLY A 517 17.16 -25.03 36.89
CA GLY A 517 16.96 -26.47 37.11
C GLY A 517 15.53 -26.94 36.79
N TYR A 518 14.55 -26.04 36.90
CA TYR A 518 13.16 -26.32 36.50
C TYR A 518 13.00 -26.58 34.99
N LEU A 519 13.93 -26.10 34.14
CA LEU A 519 13.89 -26.38 32.69
C LEU A 519 14.04 -27.88 32.37
N GLY A 520 14.61 -28.68 33.27
CA GLY A 520 14.62 -30.14 33.13
C GLY A 520 13.21 -30.74 33.10
N ASN A 521 12.27 -30.20 33.86
CA ASN A 521 10.86 -30.63 33.81
C ASN A 521 10.20 -30.20 32.50
N VAL A 522 10.51 -29.00 32.01
CA VAL A 522 10.01 -28.50 30.72
C VAL A 522 10.51 -29.42 29.60
N TRP A 523 11.80 -29.74 29.59
CA TRP A 523 12.42 -30.68 28.66
C TRP A 523 11.77 -32.06 28.70
N TYR A 524 11.56 -32.64 29.89
CA TYR A 524 10.90 -33.93 30.04
C TYR A 524 9.48 -33.93 29.42
N MET A 525 8.70 -32.88 29.67
CA MET A 525 7.35 -32.75 29.13
C MET A 525 7.38 -32.53 27.61
N LEU A 526 8.35 -31.77 27.10
CA LEU A 526 8.58 -31.56 25.67
C LEU A 526 8.87 -32.89 24.99
N GLN A 527 9.84 -33.67 25.49
CA GLN A 527 10.21 -34.97 24.94
C GLN A 527 9.07 -36.00 24.99
N LYS A 528 8.22 -35.94 26.03
CA LYS A 528 7.13 -36.90 26.22
C LYS A 528 5.92 -36.65 25.32
N PHE A 529 5.56 -35.38 25.09
CA PHE A 529 4.30 -35.02 24.45
C PHE A 529 4.45 -34.23 23.15
N HIS A 530 5.62 -33.62 22.92
CA HIS A 530 5.90 -32.73 21.79
C HIS A 530 7.32 -32.96 21.26
N HIS A 531 7.70 -34.22 21.07
CA HIS A 531 9.06 -34.64 20.71
C HIS A 531 9.58 -33.98 19.42
N ASP A 532 8.68 -33.58 18.52
CA ASP A 532 9.03 -32.94 17.25
C ASP A 532 9.42 -31.47 17.39
N ASP A 533 9.17 -30.83 18.54
CA ASP A 533 9.41 -29.41 18.74
C ASP A 533 10.89 -29.11 19.00
N TRP A 534 11.57 -28.65 17.95
CA TRP A 534 12.98 -28.28 17.98
C TRP A 534 13.23 -26.88 18.54
N LEU A 535 12.29 -25.95 18.38
CA LEU A 535 12.50 -24.53 18.74
C LEU A 535 12.45 -24.31 20.26
N CYS A 536 11.53 -24.96 20.96
CA CYS A 536 11.49 -24.93 22.43
C CYS A 536 12.74 -25.59 23.01
N ALA A 537 13.19 -26.70 22.41
CA ALA A 537 14.44 -27.36 22.79
C ALA A 537 15.65 -26.42 22.62
N LEU A 538 15.70 -25.68 21.51
CA LEU A 538 16.74 -24.69 21.25
C LEU A 538 16.69 -23.52 22.25
N GLU A 539 15.51 -22.99 22.57
CA GLU A 539 15.34 -21.93 23.58
C GLU A 539 15.77 -22.38 24.99
N ILE A 540 15.51 -23.64 25.36
CA ILE A 540 16.00 -24.23 26.61
C ILE A 540 17.53 -24.32 26.57
N LEU A 541 18.10 -24.88 25.51
CA LEU A 541 19.55 -25.05 25.37
C LEU A 541 20.29 -23.73 25.49
N GLU A 542 19.79 -22.69 24.82
CA GLU A 542 20.37 -21.34 24.87
C GLU A 542 20.46 -20.84 26.32
N LEU A 543 19.36 -20.89 27.07
CA LEU A 543 19.34 -20.43 28.46
C LEU A 543 20.31 -21.22 29.33
N LEU A 544 20.40 -22.54 29.14
CA LEU A 544 21.31 -23.37 29.92
C LEU A 544 22.79 -23.04 29.62
N GLU A 545 23.15 -22.87 28.35
CA GLU A 545 24.54 -22.58 27.96
C GLU A 545 24.97 -21.15 28.31
N HIS A 546 24.11 -20.16 28.06
CA HIS A 546 24.44 -18.74 28.36
C HIS A 546 24.55 -18.45 29.85
N HIS A 547 23.92 -19.27 30.69
CA HIS A 547 23.97 -19.15 32.15
C HIS A 547 24.84 -20.21 32.85
N ASP A 548 25.55 -21.05 32.09
CA ASP A 548 26.36 -22.18 32.62
C ASP A 548 25.58 -23.05 33.62
N ALA A 549 24.32 -23.37 33.28
CA ALA A 549 23.38 -24.09 34.12
C ALA A 549 23.09 -25.49 33.58
N GLU A 550 22.95 -26.47 34.49
CA GLU A 550 22.59 -27.87 34.16
C GLU A 550 23.37 -28.46 32.95
N PRO A 551 24.72 -28.51 32.98
CA PRO A 551 25.53 -28.85 31.81
C PRO A 551 25.26 -30.24 31.23
N LYS A 552 24.79 -31.18 32.06
CA LYS A 552 24.36 -32.51 31.60
C LYS A 552 23.10 -32.44 30.74
N LEU A 553 22.12 -31.65 31.17
CA LEU A 553 20.88 -31.42 30.45
C LEU A 553 21.15 -30.65 29.15
N ALA A 554 22.00 -29.62 29.20
CA ALA A 554 22.42 -28.89 27.98
C ALA A 554 23.05 -29.84 26.94
N ALA A 555 23.96 -30.72 27.36
CA ALA A 555 24.58 -31.70 26.47
C ALA A 555 23.55 -32.69 25.88
N GLU A 556 22.57 -33.13 26.67
CA GLU A 556 21.48 -34.00 26.22
C GLU A 556 20.62 -33.32 25.14
N ILE A 557 20.20 -32.07 25.38
CA ILE A 557 19.37 -31.31 24.44
C ILE A 557 20.14 -31.01 23.16
N ARG A 558 21.41 -30.63 23.27
CA ARG A 558 22.29 -30.42 22.11
C ARG A 558 22.41 -31.68 21.26
N GLN A 559 22.63 -32.83 21.87
CA GLN A 559 22.70 -34.10 21.16
C GLN A 559 21.37 -34.44 20.47
N PHE A 560 20.23 -34.18 21.12
CA PHE A 560 18.92 -34.32 20.50
C PHE A 560 18.78 -33.44 19.25
N LEU A 561 19.12 -32.15 19.34
CA LEU A 561 19.05 -31.21 18.23
C LEU A 561 19.97 -31.61 17.07
N GLU A 562 21.21 -31.99 17.36
CA GLU A 562 22.18 -32.45 16.35
C GLU A 562 21.71 -33.73 15.65
N ASN A 563 21.15 -34.68 16.41
CA ASN A 563 20.56 -35.90 15.84
C ASN A 563 19.36 -35.55 14.95
N LYS A 564 18.46 -34.69 15.42
CA LYS A 564 17.28 -34.25 14.66
C LYS A 564 17.69 -33.57 13.35
N ALA A 565 18.67 -32.67 13.40
CA ALA A 565 19.24 -32.02 12.21
C ALA A 565 19.90 -33.02 11.22
N ALA A 566 20.40 -34.15 11.71
CA ALA A 566 20.98 -35.20 10.88
C ALA A 566 19.93 -36.12 10.24
N THR A 567 18.81 -36.38 10.94
CA THR A 567 17.77 -37.32 10.50
C THR A 567 16.62 -36.66 9.75
N GLU A 568 16.37 -35.37 9.99
CA GLU A 568 15.24 -34.61 9.44
C GLU A 568 15.78 -33.41 8.64
N PRO A 569 15.99 -33.58 7.31
CA PRO A 569 16.60 -32.57 6.45
C PRO A 569 15.89 -31.21 6.49
N GLU A 570 14.58 -31.19 6.72
CA GLU A 570 13.76 -29.99 6.82
C GLU A 570 14.14 -29.07 8.00
N TYR A 571 14.64 -29.63 9.10
CA TYR A 571 15.07 -28.86 10.28
C TYR A 571 16.58 -28.63 10.32
N LYS A 572 17.34 -29.31 9.47
CA LYS A 572 18.80 -29.27 9.48
C LYS A 572 19.34 -27.85 9.49
N LYS A 573 18.88 -27.03 8.55
CA LYS A 573 19.35 -25.64 8.42
C LYS A 573 18.95 -24.81 9.64
N LEU A 574 17.68 -24.86 10.03
CA LEU A 574 17.14 -24.13 11.18
C LEU A 574 17.86 -24.46 12.49
N ILE A 575 18.05 -25.75 12.79
CA ILE A 575 18.76 -26.15 14.00
C ILE A 575 20.23 -25.73 13.93
N THR A 576 20.90 -25.92 12.78
CA THR A 576 22.30 -25.52 12.61
C THR A 576 22.49 -24.01 12.82
N ASP A 577 21.64 -23.21 12.18
CA ASP A 577 21.64 -21.75 12.29
C ASP A 577 21.35 -21.33 13.75
N GLY A 578 20.42 -22.03 14.42
CA GLY A 578 20.11 -21.82 15.84
C GLY A 578 21.29 -22.10 16.77
N LEU A 579 21.93 -23.25 16.63
CA LEU A 579 23.13 -23.62 17.40
C LEU A 579 24.28 -22.64 17.16
N TYR A 580 24.40 -22.12 15.94
CA TYR A 580 25.36 -21.06 15.62
C TYR A 580 25.10 -19.79 16.42
N LEU A 581 23.85 -19.33 16.51
CA LEU A 581 23.47 -18.16 17.32
C LEU A 581 23.72 -18.36 18.81
N ILE A 582 23.52 -19.57 19.34
CA ILE A 582 23.82 -19.87 20.74
C ILE A 582 25.33 -19.68 20.99
N ALA A 583 26.18 -20.18 20.08
CA ALA A 583 27.63 -20.03 20.19
C ALA A 583 28.12 -18.60 19.91
N HIS A 584 27.37 -17.81 19.15
CA HIS A 584 27.70 -16.44 18.75
C HIS A 584 26.56 -15.47 19.11
N PRO A 585 26.35 -15.19 20.40
CA PRO A 585 25.22 -14.40 20.85
C PRO A 585 25.22 -13.02 20.19
N VAL A 586 24.09 -12.69 19.58
CA VAL A 586 23.79 -11.35 19.09
C VAL A 586 23.19 -10.54 20.23
N GLU A 587 24.02 -9.71 20.85
CA GLU A 587 23.53 -8.68 21.74
C GLU A 587 23.09 -7.47 20.92
N GLU A 588 21.89 -6.98 21.21
CA GLU A 588 21.45 -5.67 20.77
C GLU A 588 22.31 -4.63 21.49
N LYS A 589 23.49 -4.32 20.93
CA LYS A 589 24.36 -3.28 21.48
C LYS A 589 23.58 -1.98 21.36
N LEU A 590 23.18 -1.44 22.51
CA LEU A 590 22.68 -0.08 22.63
C LEU A 590 23.73 0.83 22.02
N VAL A 591 23.51 1.27 20.77
CA VAL A 591 24.32 2.31 20.16
C VAL A 591 23.89 3.60 20.85
N VAL A 592 24.63 3.98 21.90
CA VAL A 592 24.47 5.25 22.62
C VAL A 592 24.79 6.42 21.71
#